data_AF-A0A3S9HEN5-F1
#
_entry.id   AF-A0A3S9HEN5-F1
#
_cell.length_a   1.000
_cell.length_b   1.000
_cell.length_c   1.000
_cell.angle_alpha   90.00
_cell.angle_beta   90.00
_cell.angle_gamma   90.00
#
_symmetry.space_group_name_H-M   'P 1'
#
loop_
_entity.id
_entity.type
_entity.pdbx_description
1 polymer ?
#
loop_
_entity_poly.entity_id
_entity_poly.type
_entity_poly.pdbx_seq_one_letter_code
_entity_poly.pdbx_strand_id
1 'polypeptide(L)'
;MPRDPAAATAAYMARLPAAATARSDAYFEGGYWLQLIGFVVGIAASWVLLSSRILVALRDKLEQHSQRRWLNNAILIAAFTLLSSILSAPLDVYQRYFREHLYGLANQSFGPWFSDFLLNFALAMVVGTLFISLIFVVMRRLVQTWWIWVLC
;
A
#
# COMPACT_ATOMS: atom_id res chain seq x y z
N MET A 1 29.55 -15.56 -27.33
CA MET A 1 28.18 -15.25 -26.88
C MET A 1 27.45 -14.60 -28.05
N PRO A 2 26.18 -14.96 -28.35
CA PRO A 2 25.40 -14.27 -29.37
C PRO A 2 25.28 -12.79 -28.98
N ARG A 3 25.46 -11.86 -29.93
CA ARG A 3 25.35 -10.40 -29.70
C ARG A 3 23.90 -9.89 -29.74
N ASP A 4 22.95 -10.76 -30.04
CA ASP A 4 21.53 -10.46 -30.05
C ASP A 4 20.89 -10.88 -28.71
N PRO A 5 20.45 -9.93 -27.86
CA PRO A 5 19.83 -10.24 -26.58
C PRO A 5 18.54 -11.06 -26.74
N ALA A 6 17.79 -10.89 -27.84
CA ALA A 6 16.55 -11.64 -28.06
C ALA A 6 16.83 -13.12 -28.34
N ALA A 7 17.80 -13.41 -29.21
CA ALA A 7 18.21 -14.78 -29.53
C ALA A 7 18.82 -15.51 -28.32
N ALA A 8 19.59 -14.81 -27.48
CA ALA A 8 20.15 -15.36 -26.25
C ALA A 8 19.06 -15.70 -25.21
N THR A 9 18.06 -14.84 -25.04
CA THR A 9 16.92 -15.09 -24.16
C THR A 9 16.07 -16.25 -24.67
N ALA A 10 15.80 -16.34 -25.98
CA ALA A 10 15.05 -17.46 -26.55
C ALA A 10 15.76 -18.80 -26.34
N ALA A 11 17.08 -18.85 -26.53
CA ALA A 11 17.88 -20.05 -26.27
C ALA A 11 17.92 -20.44 -24.77
N TYR A 12 17.80 -19.47 -23.86
CA TYR A 12 17.68 -19.71 -22.43
C TYR A 12 16.27 -20.22 -22.07
N MET A 13 15.21 -19.59 -22.60
CA MET A 13 13.83 -20.02 -22.37
C MET A 13 13.57 -21.44 -22.89
N ALA A 14 14.20 -21.83 -24.00
CA ALA A 14 14.12 -23.19 -24.54
C ALA A 14 14.69 -24.28 -23.61
N ARG A 15 15.49 -23.91 -22.59
CA ARG A 15 16.03 -24.83 -21.58
C ARG A 15 15.12 -24.99 -20.37
N LEU A 16 14.09 -24.16 -20.24
CA LEU A 16 13.18 -24.21 -19.09
C LEU A 16 12.15 -25.33 -19.28
N PRO A 17 11.89 -26.15 -18.26
CA PRO A 17 10.84 -27.17 -18.33
C PRO A 17 9.47 -26.50 -18.45
N ALA A 18 8.63 -26.97 -19.39
CA ALA A 18 7.33 -26.38 -19.72
C ALA A 18 6.39 -26.20 -18.50
N ALA A 19 6.50 -27.09 -17.50
CA ALA A 19 5.74 -26.98 -16.25
C ALA A 19 6.14 -25.78 -15.38
N ALA A 20 7.41 -25.36 -15.41
CA ALA A 20 7.89 -24.19 -14.68
C ALA A 20 7.47 -22.88 -15.37
N THR A 21 7.50 -22.83 -16.69
CA THR A 21 7.01 -21.69 -17.49
C THR A 21 5.51 -21.50 -17.30
N ALA A 22 4.70 -22.56 -17.41
CA ALA A 22 3.25 -22.47 -17.20
C ALA A 22 2.86 -21.98 -15.78
N ARG A 23 3.59 -22.42 -14.74
CA ARG A 23 3.37 -21.95 -13.36
C ARG A 23 3.74 -20.48 -13.17
N SER A 24 4.82 -20.05 -13.81
CA SER A 24 5.26 -18.65 -13.85
C SER A 24 4.23 -17.78 -14.54
N ASP A 25 3.77 -18.17 -15.72
CA ASP A 25 2.79 -17.40 -16.50
C ASP A 25 1.46 -17.27 -15.76
N ALA A 26 0.96 -18.37 -15.18
CA ALA A 26 -0.24 -18.35 -14.34
C ALA A 26 -0.10 -17.45 -13.10
N TYR A 27 1.10 -17.36 -12.52
CA TYR A 27 1.39 -16.43 -11.44
C TYR A 27 1.38 -14.97 -11.94
N PHE A 28 2.03 -14.67 -13.07
CA PHE A 28 2.08 -13.31 -13.59
C PHE A 28 0.72 -12.80 -14.08
N GLU A 29 -0.03 -13.62 -14.82
CA GLU A 29 -1.36 -13.26 -15.31
C GLU A 29 -2.36 -13.01 -14.18
N GLY A 30 -2.34 -13.86 -13.14
CA GLY A 30 -3.13 -13.62 -11.93
C GLY A 30 -2.75 -12.31 -11.22
N GLY A 31 -1.50 -11.85 -11.38
CA GLY A 31 -1.01 -10.60 -10.83
C GLY A 31 -1.70 -9.37 -11.45
N TYR A 32 -1.91 -9.38 -12.76
CA TYR A 32 -2.60 -8.28 -13.45
C TYR A 32 -4.06 -8.13 -12.99
N TRP A 33 -4.76 -9.24 -12.82
CA TRP A 33 -6.12 -9.24 -12.28
C TRP A 33 -6.16 -8.73 -10.84
N LEU A 34 -5.19 -9.12 -10.01
CA LEU A 34 -5.08 -8.64 -8.64
C LEU A 34 -4.77 -7.15 -8.55
N GLN A 35 -4.01 -6.59 -9.49
CA GLN A 35 -3.80 -5.16 -9.58
C GLN A 35 -5.10 -4.42 -9.92
N LEU A 36 -5.89 -4.94 -10.86
CA LEU A 36 -7.19 -4.37 -11.20
C LEU A 36 -8.18 -4.45 -10.03
N ILE A 37 -8.23 -5.59 -9.34
CA ILE A 37 -9.05 -5.77 -8.13
C ILE A 37 -8.57 -4.80 -7.04
N GLY A 38 -7.26 -4.65 -6.83
CA GLY A 38 -6.71 -3.70 -5.87
C GLY A 38 -7.09 -2.26 -6.19
N PHE A 39 -7.09 -1.87 -7.46
CA PHE A 39 -7.56 -0.56 -7.89
C PHE A 39 -9.05 -0.36 -7.60
N VAL A 40 -9.90 -1.34 -7.93
CA VAL A 40 -11.35 -1.27 -7.66
C VAL A 40 -11.63 -1.20 -6.16
N VAL A 41 -10.95 -2.02 -5.35
CA VAL A 41 -11.05 -2.00 -3.88
C VAL A 41 -10.60 -0.64 -3.34
N GLY A 42 -9.53 -0.06 -3.88
CA GLY A 42 -9.06 1.28 -3.52
C GLY A 42 -10.10 2.39 -3.80
N ILE A 43 -10.77 2.33 -4.97
CA ILE A 43 -11.86 3.25 -5.29
C ILE A 43 -13.04 3.04 -4.34
N ALA A 44 -13.45 1.78 -4.13
CA ALA A 44 -14.57 1.45 -3.24
C ALA A 44 -14.29 1.89 -1.80
N ALA A 45 -13.08 1.64 -1.29
CA ALA A 45 -12.65 2.08 0.03
C ALA A 45 -12.70 3.61 0.14
N SER A 46 -12.15 4.32 -0.85
CA SER A 46 -12.18 5.79 -0.89
C SER A 46 -13.62 6.32 -0.91
N TRP A 47 -14.49 5.71 -1.71
CA TRP A 47 -15.91 6.06 -1.79
C TRP A 47 -16.62 5.83 -0.46
N VAL A 48 -16.38 4.71 0.22
CA VAL A 48 -16.94 4.41 1.54
C VAL A 48 -16.47 5.43 2.58
N LEU A 49 -15.19 5.79 2.57
CA LEU A 49 -14.64 6.78 3.49
C LEU A 49 -15.23 8.19 3.26
N LEU A 50 -15.40 8.59 2.01
CA LEU A 50 -16.01 9.88 1.66
C LEU A 50 -17.51 9.92 1.99
N SER A 51 -18.25 8.86 1.66
CA SER A 51 -19.70 8.78 1.88
C SER A 51 -20.06 8.65 3.37
N SER A 52 -19.23 7.97 4.17
CA SER A 52 -19.46 7.80 5.60
C SER A 52 -19.29 9.09 6.43
N ARG A 53 -18.61 10.11 5.89
CA ARG A 53 -18.31 11.39 6.55
C ARG A 53 -17.66 11.27 7.94
N ILE A 54 -17.13 10.10 8.29
CA ILE A 54 -16.54 9.81 9.61
C ILE A 54 -15.39 10.77 9.91
N LEU A 55 -14.56 11.05 8.89
CA LEU A 55 -13.43 11.97 9.02
C LEU A 55 -13.85 13.42 9.24
N VAL A 56 -14.99 13.83 8.65
CA VAL A 56 -15.56 15.16 8.87
C VAL A 56 -16.08 15.28 10.30
N ALA A 57 -16.86 14.30 10.76
CA ALA A 57 -17.36 14.28 12.14
C ALA A 57 -16.22 14.23 13.17
N LEU A 58 -15.15 13.48 12.89
CA LEU A 58 -13.95 13.45 13.73
C LEU A 58 -13.23 14.79 13.74
N ARG A 59 -13.08 15.43 12.57
CA ARG A 59 -12.48 16.76 12.45
C ARG A 59 -13.24 17.80 13.25
N ASP A 60 -14.56 17.85 13.12
CA ASP A 60 -15.40 18.81 13.81
C ASP A 60 -15.29 18.65 15.33
N LYS A 61 -15.29 17.41 15.84
CA LYS A 61 -15.07 17.11 17.27
C LYS A 61 -13.68 17.57 17.75
N LEU A 62 -12.64 17.33 16.96
CA LEU A 62 -11.27 17.72 17.32
C LEU A 62 -11.09 19.24 17.31
N GLU A 63 -11.67 19.94 16.35
CA GLU A 63 -11.61 21.41 16.26
C GLU A 63 -12.40 22.08 17.40
N GLN A 64 -13.50 21.48 17.86
CA GLN A 64 -14.25 21.96 19.03
C GLN A 64 -13.47 21.82 20.34
N HIS A 65 -12.68 20.75 20.50
CA HIS A 65 -12.02 20.43 21.77
C HIS A 65 -10.56 20.88 21.85
N SER A 66 -9.89 21.10 20.71
CA SER A 66 -8.45 21.37 20.66
C SER A 66 -8.12 22.47 19.65
N GLN A 67 -7.47 23.53 20.13
CA GLN A 67 -6.93 24.61 19.27
C GLN A 67 -5.59 24.24 18.61
N ARG A 68 -4.98 23.10 18.95
CA ARG A 68 -3.68 22.67 18.42
C ARG A 68 -3.84 22.07 17.02
N ARG A 69 -3.87 22.94 16.01
CA ARG A 69 -4.08 22.57 14.60
C ARG A 69 -3.13 21.48 14.05
N TRP A 70 -1.91 21.34 14.61
CA TRP A 70 -0.96 20.31 14.17
C TRP A 70 -1.34 18.92 14.70
N LEU A 71 -1.77 18.84 15.96
CA LEU A 71 -2.19 17.59 16.59
C LEU A 71 -3.47 17.05 15.95
N ASN A 72 -4.44 17.94 15.70
CA ASN A 72 -5.68 17.58 15.02
C ASN A 72 -5.40 17.02 13.62
N ASN A 73 -4.45 17.61 12.88
CA ASN A 73 -4.05 17.12 11.57
C ASN A 73 -3.39 15.73 11.65
N ALA A 74 -2.47 15.52 12.60
CA ALA A 74 -1.84 14.22 12.80
C ALA A 74 -2.86 13.13 13.15
N ILE A 75 -3.84 13.43 14.00
CA ILE A 75 -4.92 12.50 14.36
C ILE A 75 -5.78 12.16 13.13
N LEU A 76 -6.13 13.15 12.30
CA LEU A 76 -6.90 12.92 11.08
C LEU A 76 -6.13 12.07 10.06
N ILE A 77 -4.82 12.32 9.89
CA ILE A 77 -3.96 11.50 9.02
C ILE A 77 -3.90 10.05 9.53
N ALA A 78 -3.69 9.87 10.83
CA ALA A 78 -3.66 8.55 11.45
C ALA A 78 -5.00 7.81 11.29
N ALA A 79 -6.13 8.49 11.54
CA ALA A 79 -7.46 7.91 11.38
C ALA A 79 -7.76 7.53 9.93
N PHE A 80 -7.42 8.39 8.96
CA PHE A 80 -7.56 8.09 7.54
C PHE A 80 -6.73 6.87 7.12
N THR A 81 -5.46 6.81 7.56
CA THR A 81 -4.56 5.69 7.26
C THR A 81 -5.11 4.39 7.84
N LEU A 82 -5.52 4.41 9.11
CA LEU A 82 -6.07 3.25 9.79
C LEU A 82 -7.33 2.71 9.10
N LEU A 83 -8.29 3.58 8.81
CA LEU A 83 -9.54 3.16 8.16
C LEU A 83 -9.28 2.62 6.74
N SER A 84 -8.42 3.28 5.97
CA SER A 84 -8.03 2.82 4.64
C SER A 84 -7.37 1.45 4.69
N SER A 85 -6.47 1.22 5.66
CA SER A 85 -5.82 -0.07 5.83
C SER A 85 -6.76 -1.17 6.28
N ILE A 86 -7.77 -0.88 7.12
CA ILE A 86 -8.79 -1.88 7.49
C ILE A 86 -9.59 -2.31 6.27
N LEU A 87 -9.94 -1.38 5.38
CA LEU A 87 -10.69 -1.67 4.16
C LEU A 87 -9.87 -2.50 3.15
N SER A 88 -8.57 -2.24 3.06
CA SER A 88 -7.66 -2.95 2.14
C SER A 88 -7.07 -4.23 2.72
N ALA A 89 -7.04 -4.39 4.05
CA ALA A 89 -6.40 -5.51 4.74
C ALA A 89 -6.85 -6.89 4.25
N PRO A 90 -8.14 -7.17 3.98
CA PRO A 90 -8.55 -8.48 3.48
C PRO A 90 -7.87 -8.86 2.16
N LEU A 91 -7.72 -7.89 1.26
CA LEU A 91 -7.06 -8.10 -0.02
C LEU A 91 -5.54 -8.28 0.18
N ASP A 92 -4.92 -7.49 1.05
CA ASP A 92 -3.49 -7.61 1.36
C ASP A 92 -3.16 -8.97 1.97
N VAL A 93 -3.98 -9.47 2.90
CA VAL A 93 -3.83 -10.79 3.51
C VAL A 93 -3.96 -11.88 2.45
N TYR A 94 -4.93 -11.77 1.55
CA TYR A 94 -5.09 -12.72 0.46
C TYR A 94 -3.87 -12.77 -0.48
N GLN A 95 -3.38 -11.59 -0.89
CA GLN A 95 -2.25 -11.48 -1.81
C GLN A 95 -0.92 -11.92 -1.20
N ARG A 96 -0.66 -11.55 0.06
CA ARG A 96 0.64 -11.77 0.72
C ARG A 96 0.73 -13.08 1.49
N TYR A 97 -0.38 -13.63 1.97
CA TYR A 97 -0.37 -14.92 2.66
C TYR A 97 -0.84 -16.05 1.75
N PHE A 98 -2.12 -16.02 1.38
CA PHE A 98 -2.76 -17.15 0.71
C PHE A 98 -2.16 -17.42 -0.66
N ARG A 99 -1.98 -16.38 -1.48
CA ARG A 99 -1.40 -16.55 -2.81
C ARG A 99 0.04 -17.04 -2.74
N GLU A 100 0.88 -16.48 -1.88
CA GLU A 100 2.28 -16.90 -1.77
C GLU A 100 2.40 -18.37 -1.30
N HIS A 101 1.51 -18.82 -0.42
CA HIS A 101 1.44 -20.23 0.00
C HIS A 101 0.92 -21.16 -1.10
N LEU A 102 -0.09 -20.73 -1.87
CA LEU A 102 -0.61 -21.52 -3.01
C LEU A 102 0.47 -21.78 -4.06
N TYR A 103 1.38 -20.83 -4.26
CA TYR A 103 2.51 -20.99 -5.18
C TYR A 103 3.78 -21.52 -4.50
N GLY A 104 3.74 -21.90 -3.22
CA GLY A 104 4.88 -22.45 -2.47
C GLY A 104 6.07 -21.48 -2.37
N LEU A 105 5.80 -20.18 -2.47
CA LEU A 105 6.79 -19.11 -2.35
C LEU A 105 7.01 -18.70 -0.88
N ALA A 106 6.04 -18.97 -0.01
CA ALA A 106 6.11 -18.72 1.42
C ALA A 106 6.11 -20.04 2.22
N ASN A 107 7.02 -20.13 3.18
CA ASN A 107 7.16 -21.26 4.12
C ASN A 107 6.81 -20.87 5.57
N GLN A 108 6.46 -19.60 5.82
CA GLN A 108 6.20 -19.08 7.17
C GLN A 108 4.75 -19.38 7.60
N SER A 109 4.54 -19.84 8.84
CA SER A 109 3.19 -20.07 9.38
C SER A 109 2.42 -18.75 9.61
N PHE A 110 1.09 -18.83 9.72
CA PHE A 110 0.21 -17.66 9.81
C PHE A 110 0.51 -16.73 11.00
N GLY A 111 0.85 -17.27 12.17
CA GLY A 111 1.08 -16.47 13.38
C GLY A 111 2.25 -15.49 13.26
N PRO A 112 3.47 -15.98 12.96
CA PRO A 112 4.63 -15.13 12.68
C PRO A 112 4.37 -14.14 11.52
N TRP A 113 3.80 -14.63 10.41
CA TRP A 113 3.47 -13.77 9.26
C TRP A 113 2.52 -12.63 9.63
N PHE A 114 1.48 -12.91 10.43
CA PHE A 114 0.51 -11.91 10.86
C PHE A 114 1.12 -10.89 11.84
N SER A 115 2.05 -11.35 12.67
CA SER A 115 2.80 -10.48 13.58
C SER A 115 3.70 -9.52 12.79
N ASP A 116 4.39 -10.02 11.76
CA ASP A 116 5.20 -9.20 10.85
C ASP A 116 4.32 -8.22 10.07
N PHE A 117 3.15 -8.65 9.62
CA PHE A 117 2.16 -7.80 8.96
C PHE A 117 1.72 -6.63 9.87
N LEU A 118 1.35 -6.93 11.12
CA LEU A 118 0.96 -5.90 12.10
C LEU A 118 2.11 -4.98 12.46
N LEU A 119 3.33 -5.50 12.62
CA LEU A 119 4.51 -4.71 12.90
C LEU A 119 4.80 -3.73 11.75
N ASN A 120 4.78 -4.21 10.50
CA ASN A 120 4.98 -3.38 9.32
C ASN A 120 3.88 -2.32 9.20
N PHE A 121 2.63 -2.68 9.46
CA PHE A 121 1.52 -1.74 9.46
C PHE A 121 1.69 -0.65 10.53
N ALA A 122 1.99 -1.04 11.78
CA ALA A 122 2.20 -0.08 12.87
C ALA A 122 3.37 0.87 12.58
N LEU A 123 4.48 0.32 12.07
CA LEU A 123 5.65 1.11 11.68
C LEU A 123 5.30 2.09 10.56
N ALA A 124 4.65 1.62 9.48
CA ALA A 124 4.24 2.46 8.37
C ALA A 124 3.25 3.55 8.81
N MET A 125 2.34 3.24 9.74
CA MET A 125 1.38 4.21 10.27
C MET A 125 2.10 5.31 11.08
N VAL A 126 3.03 4.95 11.96
CA VAL A 126 3.79 5.93 12.76
C VAL A 126 4.67 6.79 11.85
N VAL A 127 5.50 6.16 11.01
CA VAL A 127 6.43 6.86 10.13
C VAL A 127 5.68 7.71 9.10
N GLY A 128 4.65 7.15 8.46
CA GLY A 128 3.82 7.85 7.48
C GLY A 128 3.09 9.05 8.07
N THR A 129 2.50 8.89 9.27
CA THR A 129 1.81 10.00 9.94
C THR A 129 2.78 11.13 10.29
N LEU A 130 3.97 10.81 10.80
CA LEU A 130 5.00 11.81 11.12
C LEU A 130 5.51 12.51 9.85
N PHE A 131 5.79 11.73 8.80
CA PHE A 131 6.27 12.24 7.52
C PHE A 131 5.26 13.19 6.86
N ILE A 132 3.99 12.79 6.76
CA ILE A 132 2.93 13.64 6.20
C ILE A 132 2.72 14.88 7.07
N SER A 133 2.75 14.72 8.40
CA SER A 133 2.64 15.86 9.32
C SER A 133 3.77 16.88 9.12
N LEU A 134 5.01 16.41 8.90
CA LEU A 134 6.15 17.25 8.59
C LEU A 134 5.95 18.02 7.29
N ILE A 135 5.49 17.34 6.22
CA ILE A 135 5.17 17.98 4.94
C ILE A 135 4.13 19.09 5.14
N PHE A 136 3.06 18.84 5.90
CA PHE A 136 2.07 19.88 6.23
C PHE A 136 2.66 21.08 6.97
N VAL A 137 3.60 20.86 7.88
CA VAL A 137 4.29 21.96 8.57
C VAL A 137 5.14 22.77 7.59
N VAL A 138 5.90 22.11 6.72
CA VAL A 138 6.74 22.76 5.70
C VAL A 138 5.88 23.56 4.72
N MET A 139 4.80 22.97 4.20
CA MET A 139 3.86 23.65 3.31
C MET A 139 3.24 24.89 3.94
N ARG A 140 2.89 24.83 5.24
CA ARG A 140 2.36 26.01 5.97
C ARG A 140 3.41 27.10 6.19
N ARG A 141 4.69 26.78 6.26
CA ARG A 141 5.78 27.75 6.45
C ARG A 141 6.26 28.37 5.12
N LEU A 142 6.14 27.65 4.02
CA LEU A 142 6.67 28.04 2.69
C LEU A 142 5.57 28.20 1.64
N VAL A 143 4.48 28.89 2.01
CA VAL A 143 3.26 29.01 1.20
C VAL A 143 3.51 29.50 -0.24
N GLN A 144 4.54 30.32 -0.47
CA GLN A 144 4.84 30.91 -1.78
C GLN A 144 5.87 30.13 -2.64
N THR A 145 6.65 29.21 -2.07
CA THR A 145 7.74 28.48 -2.79
C THR A 145 7.70 26.96 -2.62
N TRP A 146 6.65 26.41 -1.98
CA TRP A 146 6.55 24.97 -1.64
C TRP A 146 6.77 24.01 -2.83
N TRP A 147 6.34 24.37 -4.03
CA TRP A 147 6.51 23.55 -5.23
C TRP A 147 7.97 23.23 -5.57
N ILE A 148 8.91 24.12 -5.26
CA ILE A 148 10.34 23.92 -5.56
C ILE A 148 10.99 22.98 -4.54
N TRP A 149 10.51 22.98 -3.28
CA TRP A 149 11.10 22.21 -2.18
C TRP A 149 10.48 20.83 -1.98
N VAL A 150 9.29 20.59 -2.49
CA VAL A 150 8.63 19.27 -2.42
C VAL A 150 9.03 18.38 -3.61
N LEU A 151 9.45 18.98 -4.73
CA LEU A 151 9.87 18.28 -5.95
C LEU A 151 11.40 18.05 -6.08
N CYS A 152 12.21 18.73 -5.27
CA CYS A 152 13.66 18.51 -5.15
C CYS A 152 13.96 17.69 -3.89
#